data_AF-A0A0Q5NNM0-F1
#
_entry.id   AF-A0A0Q5NNM0-F1
#
_cell.length_a   1.000
_cell.length_b   1.000
_cell.length_c   1.000
_cell.angle_alpha   90.00
_cell.angle_beta   90.00
_cell.angle_gamma   90.00
#
_symmetry.space_group_name_H-M   'P 1'
#
loop_
_entity.id
_entity.type
_entity.pdbx_description
1 polymer ?
#
loop_
_entity_poly.entity_id
_entity_poly.type
_entity_poly.pdbx_seq_one_letter_code
_entity_poly.pdbx_strand_id
1 'polypeptide(L)'
;MEDRVEQDEPTQTTADGLMRLAASIVELVGEQAIDSRLGTKLLKRLEKEAKLVAENGPQPLNKTQKRTMREALDKLDEALRQSDANLLVLANAKLRSTDESSGKKVKTKS
;
A
#
# COMPACT_ATOMS: atom_id res chain seq x y z
N MET A 1 -13.36 -17.16 -26.52
CA MET A 1 -13.42 -16.85 -25.08
C MET A 1 -13.16 -15.36 -24.99
N GLU A 2 -14.22 -14.58 -24.92
CA GLU A 2 -14.13 -13.12 -24.87
C GLU A 2 -13.57 -12.73 -23.50
N ASP A 3 -12.38 -12.14 -23.51
CA ASP A 3 -11.83 -11.40 -22.37
C ASP A 3 -12.83 -10.29 -22.03
N ARG A 4 -13.75 -10.60 -21.11
CA ARG A 4 -14.56 -9.62 -20.40
C ARG A 4 -13.61 -8.74 -19.60
N VAL A 5 -13.11 -7.70 -20.27
CA VAL A 5 -12.69 -6.48 -19.61
C VAL A 5 -13.94 -6.02 -18.88
N GLU A 6 -14.03 -6.30 -17.58
CA GLU A 6 -14.97 -5.62 -16.70
C GLU A 6 -14.71 -4.13 -16.89
N GLN A 7 -15.49 -3.50 -17.76
CA GLN A 7 -15.62 -2.06 -17.80
C GLN A 7 -16.32 -1.71 -16.50
N ASP A 8 -15.50 -1.46 -15.48
CA ASP A 8 -15.90 -0.64 -14.35
C ASP A 8 -16.49 0.62 -14.98
N GLU A 9 -17.81 0.78 -14.88
CA GLU A 9 -18.48 2.03 -15.21
C GLU A 9 -17.65 3.15 -14.57
N PRO A 10 -17.32 4.25 -15.27
CA PRO A 10 -16.42 5.25 -14.72
C PRO A 10 -17.08 5.86 -13.48
N THR A 11 -16.76 5.29 -12.31
CA THR A 11 -17.01 5.92 -11.03
C THR A 11 -16.32 7.26 -11.18
N GLN A 12 -17.09 8.34 -11.18
CA GLN A 12 -16.62 9.68 -11.52
C GLN A 12 -15.62 10.12 -10.45
N THR A 13 -14.39 9.65 -10.57
CA THR A 13 -13.40 9.75 -9.51
C THR A 13 -12.69 11.06 -9.74
N THR A 14 -12.90 12.01 -8.82
CA THR A 14 -12.17 13.27 -8.87
C THR A 14 -10.77 13.07 -8.30
N ALA A 15 -9.82 13.90 -8.72
CA ALA A 15 -8.46 13.86 -8.18
C ALA A 15 -8.44 14.02 -6.66
N ASP A 16 -9.34 14.83 -6.11
CA ASP A 16 -9.51 14.98 -4.66
C ASP A 16 -10.00 13.69 -3.99
N GLY A 17 -10.89 12.95 -4.64
CA GLY A 17 -11.34 11.63 -4.19
C GLY A 17 -10.19 10.62 -4.12
N LEU A 18 -9.36 10.56 -5.17
CA LEU A 18 -8.17 9.71 -5.19
C LEU A 18 -7.17 10.07 -4.09
N MET A 19 -6.90 11.36 -3.90
CA MET A 19 -5.98 11.82 -2.85
C MET A 19 -6.49 11.49 -1.45
N ARG A 20 -7.80 11.66 -1.19
CA ARG A 20 -8.42 11.29 0.08
C ARG A 20 -8.36 9.78 0.32
N LEU A 21 -8.65 8.98 -0.71
CA LEU A 21 -8.59 7.53 -0.61
C LEU A 21 -7.16 7.03 -0.34
N ALA A 22 -6.16 7.60 -1.04
CA ALA A 22 -4.76 7.29 -0.78
C ALA A 22 -4.35 7.62 0.66
N ALA A 23 -4.79 8.76 1.20
CA ALA A 23 -4.53 9.14 2.59
C ALA A 23 -5.18 8.19 3.59
N SER A 24 -6.45 7.81 3.40
CA SER A 24 -7.12 6.82 4.26
C SER A 24 -6.41 5.47 4.24
N ILE A 25 -5.91 5.03 3.08
CA ILE A 25 -5.17 3.77 3.00
C ILE A 25 -3.83 3.88 3.74
N VAL A 26 -3.13 5.02 3.68
CA VAL A 26 -1.91 5.24 4.48
C VAL A 26 -2.20 5.07 5.97
N GLU A 27 -3.31 5.63 6.48
CA GLU A 27 -3.72 5.49 7.88
C GLU A 27 -3.99 4.01 8.22
N LEU A 28 -4.74 3.30 7.37
CA LEU A 28 -5.03 1.87 7.56
C LEU A 28 -3.77 0.98 7.55
N VAL A 29 -2.77 1.32 6.73
CA VAL A 29 -1.46 0.64 6.74
C VAL A 29 -0.72 0.92 8.04
N GLY A 30 -0.73 2.18 8.51
CA GLY A 30 -0.12 2.57 9.78
C GLY A 30 -0.74 1.89 11.00
N GLU A 31 -2.06 1.70 10.99
CA GLU A 31 -2.80 0.94 12.01
C GLU A 31 -2.63 -0.58 11.89
N GLN A 32 -1.93 -1.07 10.87
CA GLN A 32 -1.84 -2.49 10.51
C GLN A 32 -3.22 -3.14 10.31
N ALA A 33 -4.24 -2.35 9.97
CA ALA A 33 -5.60 -2.82 9.68
C ALA A 33 -5.70 -3.55 8.33
N ILE A 34 -4.74 -3.28 7.43
CA ILE A 34 -4.59 -3.99 6.16
C ILE A 34 -3.17 -4.53 6.01
N ASP A 35 -3.04 -5.70 5.38
CA ASP A 35 -1.73 -6.26 5.04
C ASP A 35 -1.11 -5.56 3.82
N SER A 36 0.21 -5.67 3.68
CA SER A 36 0.96 -5.02 2.61
C SER A 36 0.60 -5.53 1.22
N ARG A 37 0.09 -6.76 1.10
CA ARG A 37 -0.35 -7.33 -0.18
C ARG A 37 -1.64 -6.69 -0.67
N LEU A 38 -2.61 -6.49 0.23
CA LEU A 38 -3.84 -5.76 -0.05
C LEU A 38 -3.51 -4.29 -0.37
N GLY A 39 -2.67 -3.65 0.46
CA GLY A 39 -2.22 -2.28 0.23
C GLY A 39 -1.55 -2.08 -1.13
N THR A 40 -0.66 -2.99 -1.55
CA THR A 40 -0.02 -2.96 -2.87
C THR A 40 -1.02 -3.08 -4.01
N LYS A 41 -2.07 -3.90 -3.87
CA LYS A 41 -3.13 -4.02 -4.88
C LYS A 41 -3.94 -2.73 -5.00
N LEU A 42 -4.26 -2.11 -3.87
CA LEU A 42 -4.98 -0.84 -3.83
C LEU A 42 -4.15 0.29 -4.46
N LEU A 43 -2.85 0.37 -4.15
CA LEU A 43 -1.93 1.31 -4.80
C LEU A 43 -1.94 1.14 -6.33
N LYS A 44 -1.78 -0.08 -6.84
CA LYS A 44 -1.82 -0.33 -8.29
C LYS A 44 -3.15 0.06 -8.94
N ARG A 45 -4.27 -0.07 -8.22
CA ARG A 45 -5.58 0.39 -8.70
C ARG A 45 -5.65 1.91 -8.71
N LEU A 46 -5.23 2.56 -7.62
CA LEU A 46 -5.15 4.02 -7.53
C LEU A 46 -4.27 4.64 -8.62
N GLU A 47 -3.14 4.01 -8.97
CA GLU A 47 -2.29 4.47 -10.07
C GLU A 47 -2.98 4.39 -11.44
N LYS A 48 -3.80 3.35 -11.67
CA LYS A 48 -4.60 3.23 -12.89
C LYS A 48 -5.68 4.30 -12.93
N GLU A 49 -6.40 4.49 -11.84
CA GLU A 49 -7.42 5.55 -11.74
C GLU A 49 -6.79 6.94 -11.89
N ALA A 50 -5.63 7.20 -11.30
CA ALA A 50 -4.92 8.46 -11.45
C ALA A 50 -4.55 8.76 -12.92
N LYS A 51 -4.18 7.75 -13.70
CA LYS A 51 -3.97 7.90 -15.15
C LYS A 51 -5.28 8.19 -15.87
N LEU A 52 -6.35 7.44 -15.56
CA LEU A 52 -7.67 7.66 -16.16
C LEU A 52 -8.23 9.05 -15.87
N VAL A 53 -8.07 9.55 -14.64
CA VAL A 53 -8.51 10.91 -14.25
C VAL A 53 -7.66 11.97 -14.95
N ALA A 54 -6.37 11.71 -15.18
CA ALA A 54 -5.49 12.62 -15.91
C ALA A 54 -5.78 12.70 -17.42
N GLU A 55 -6.24 11.61 -18.02
CA GLU A 55 -6.49 11.50 -19.46
C GLU A 55 -7.95 11.78 -19.84
N ASN A 56 -8.91 11.27 -19.06
CA ASN A 56 -10.34 11.24 -19.35
C ASN A 56 -11.19 11.96 -18.29
N GLY A 57 -10.56 12.69 -17.36
CA GLY A 57 -11.27 13.40 -16.31
C GLY A 57 -12.24 14.47 -16.84
N PRO A 58 -13.33 14.77 -16.11
CA PRO A 58 -14.31 15.78 -16.52
C PRO A 58 -13.73 17.20 -16.60
N GLN A 59 -12.59 17.43 -15.94
CA GLN A 59 -11.84 18.68 -16.01
C GLN A 59 -10.36 18.38 -16.21
N PRO A 60 -9.65 19.13 -17.09
CA PRO A 60 -8.22 18.99 -17.22
C PRO A 60 -7.53 19.36 -15.91
N LEU A 61 -6.81 18.37 -15.37
CA LEU A 61 -6.01 18.51 -14.16
C LEU A 61 -4.90 19.55 -14.33
N ASN A 62 -4.85 20.53 -13.43
CA ASN A 62 -3.76 21.52 -13.42
C ASN A 62 -2.44 20.89 -12.93
N LYS A 63 -1.31 21.55 -13.21
CA LYS A 63 0.03 21.03 -12.87
C LYS A 63 0.20 20.76 -11.37
N THR A 64 -0.40 21.60 -10.52
CA THR A 64 -0.36 21.45 -9.07
C THR A 64 -1.13 20.20 -8.63
N GLN A 65 -2.34 19.99 -9.11
CA GLN A 65 -3.16 18.82 -8.79
C GLN A 65 -2.50 17.52 -9.25
N LYS A 66 -1.90 17.50 -10.45
CA LYS A 66 -1.13 16.32 -10.92
C LYS A 66 0.02 16.00 -9.97
N ARG A 67 0.74 17.04 -9.51
CA ARG A 67 1.84 16.89 -8.55
C ARG A 67 1.35 16.40 -7.19
N THR A 68 0.32 17.01 -6.63
CA THR A 68 -0.23 16.60 -5.32
C THR A 68 -0.79 15.19 -5.35
N MET A 69 -1.45 14.80 -6.45
CA MET A 69 -1.92 13.42 -6.64
C MET A 69 -0.75 12.44 -6.69
N ARG A 70 0.34 12.77 -7.40
CA ARG A 70 1.57 11.96 -7.42
C ARG A 70 2.16 11.82 -6.01
N GLU A 71 2.30 12.93 -5.29
CA GLU A 71 2.85 12.95 -3.93
C GLU A 71 2.01 12.10 -2.95
N ALA A 72 0.67 12.06 -3.12
CA ALA A 72 -0.19 11.21 -2.32
C ALA A 72 0.04 9.71 -2.58
N LEU A 73 0.22 9.32 -3.84
CA LEU A 73 0.53 7.93 -4.21
C LEU A 73 1.93 7.52 -3.75
N ASP A 74 2.91 8.40 -3.88
CA ASP A 74 4.28 8.14 -3.43
C ASP A 74 4.34 7.96 -1.90
N LYS A 75 3.52 8.72 -1.13
CA LYS A 75 3.37 8.52 0.32
C LYS A 75 2.76 7.16 0.68
N LEU A 76 1.78 6.70 -0.10
CA LEU A 76 1.20 5.38 0.10
C LEU A 76 2.22 4.27 -0.16
N ASP A 77 2.99 4.39 -1.24
CA ASP A 77 4.06 3.43 -1.55
C ASP A 77 5.13 3.39 -0.45
N GLU A 78 5.55 4.55 0.07
CA GLU A 78 6.48 4.62 1.18
C GLU A 78 5.92 3.99 2.46
N ALA A 79 4.64 4.24 2.80
CA ALA A 79 3.99 3.63 3.95
C ALA A 79 3.96 2.10 3.87
N LEU A 80 3.71 1.55 2.68
CA LEU A 80 3.73 0.09 2.45
C LEU A 80 5.14 -0.48 2.63
N ARG A 81 6.15 0.16 2.05
CA ARG A 81 7.56 -0.25 2.21
C ARG A 81 8.00 -0.22 3.67
N GLN A 82 7.58 0.81 4.41
CA GLN A 82 7.90 0.94 5.82
C GLN A 82 7.20 -0.11 6.67
N SER A 83 5.94 -0.44 6.35
CA SER A 83 5.22 -1.54 7.00
C SER A 83 5.92 -2.88 6.77
N ASP A 84 6.33 -3.19 5.54
CA ASP A 84 7.08 -4.42 5.23
C ASP A 84 8.42 -4.48 5.96
N ALA A 85 9.15 -3.37 6.01
CA ALA A 85 10.41 -3.28 6.76
C ALA A 85 10.19 -3.55 8.26
N ASN A 86 9.15 -2.98 8.86
CA ASN A 86 8.81 -3.21 10.27
C ASN A 86 8.46 -4.68 10.53
N LEU A 87 7.70 -5.32 9.64
CA LEU A 87 7.38 -6.75 9.74
C LEU A 87 8.65 -7.62 9.70
N LEU A 88 9.61 -7.30 8.83
CA LEU A 88 10.89 -7.99 8.76
C LEU A 88 11.72 -7.80 10.04
N VAL A 89 11.74 -6.60 10.62
CA VAL A 89 12.43 -6.33 11.89
C VAL A 89 11.81 -7.14 13.03
N LEU A 90 10.48 -7.16 13.12
CA LEU A 90 9.75 -7.94 14.14
C LEU A 90 9.99 -9.45 13.98
N ALA A 91 9.96 -9.96 12.74
CA ALA A 91 10.25 -11.36 12.47
C ALA A 91 11.68 -11.74 12.89
N ASN A 92 12.67 -10.90 12.55
CA ASN A 92 14.07 -11.12 12.95
C ASN A 92 14.26 -11.08 14.48
N ALA A 93 13.61 -10.14 15.17
CA ALA A 93 13.65 -10.08 16.64
C ALA A 93 13.07 -11.34 17.29
N LYS A 94 11.96 -11.85 16.73
CA LYS A 94 11.33 -13.09 17.19
C LYS A 94 12.21 -14.32 16.96
N LEU A 95 12.88 -14.40 15.82
CA LEU A 95 13.83 -15.49 15.51
C LEU A 95 15.00 -15.50 16.50
N ARG A 96 15.61 -14.34 16.78
CA ARG A 96 16.69 -14.22 17.79
C ARG A 96 16.24 -14.64 19.18
N SER A 97 15.06 -14.17 19.60
CA SER A 97 14.49 -14.53 20.91
C SER A 97 14.24 -16.04 21.03
N THR A 98 13.85 -16.69 19.93
CA THR A 98 13.63 -18.14 19.88
C THR A 98 14.96 -18.89 19.93
N ASP A 99 16.00 -18.42 19.23
CA ASP A 99 17.34 -19.03 19.22
C ASP A 99 18.04 -18.96 20.59
N GLU A 100 17.92 -17.84 21.31
CA GLU A 100 18.45 -17.74 22.68
C GLU A 100 17.72 -18.69 23.66
N SER A 101 16.44 -18.97 23.42
CA SER A 101 15.64 -19.89 24.24
C SER A 101 15.93 -21.37 23.94
N SER A 102 16.30 -21.72 22.70
CA SER A 102 16.66 -23.08 22.29
C SER A 102 18.10 -23.44 22.71
N GLY A 103 19.04 -22.49 22.70
CA GLY A 103 20.42 -22.68 23.17
C GLY A 103 20.53 -23.02 24.68
N LYS A 104 19.54 -22.64 25.50
CA LYS A 104 19.49 -22.97 26.94
C LYS A 104 19.10 -24.43 27.23
N LYS A 105 18.49 -25.16 26.30
CA LYS A 105 18.03 -26.54 26.53
C LYS A 105 19.03 -27.64 26.13
N VAL A 106 20.14 -27.29 25.47
CA VAL A 106 21.11 -28.28 24.93
C VAL A 106 22.31 -28.52 25.88
N LYS A 107 22.34 -27.89 27.06
CA LYS A 107 23.34 -28.17 28.13
C LYS A 107 22.71 -28.86 29.35
N THR A 108 22.05 -29.99 29.13
CA THR A 108 21.82 -30.98 30.19
C THR A 108 22.56 -32.25 29.78
N LYS A 109 23.73 -32.44 30.40
CA LYS A 109 24.57 -33.63 30.33
C LYS A 109 23.76 -34.90 30.64
N SER A 110 23.99 -35.94 29.85
CA SER A 110 24.07 -37.32 30.32
C SER A 110 25.42 -37.88 29.88
#